data_AF-A0A8J5IZ78-F1
#
_entry.id   AF-A0A8J5IZ78-F1
#
_cell.length_a   1.000
_cell.length_b   1.000
_cell.length_c   1.000
_cell.angle_alpha   90.00
_cell.angle_beta   90.00
_cell.angle_gamma   90.00
#
_symmetry.space_group_name_H-M   'P 1'
#
loop_
_entity.id
_entity.type
_entity.pdbx_description
1 polymer ?
#
loop_
_entity_poly.entity_id
_entity_poly.type
_entity_poly.pdbx_seq_one_letter_code
_entity_poly.pdbx_strand_id
1 'polypeptide(L)'
;LRLYTAIPSCEQWLQAAGVFYPKTTVVEGDDTADVDSLYSGYCGPSDEIMECGLNILELFFFFLKTSLWQQVASQTHRYWQQTLVELADKAYAAQNGAEGNHARPPRSREKVVAKLSKLQKIQPHELLQSTGLLVARMIATLKTVFQLNKGS
;
A
#
# COMPACT_ATOMS: atom_id res chain seq x y z
N LEU A 1 12.12 2.47 31.03
CA LEU A 1 10.76 3.01 30.81
C LEU A 1 10.22 2.43 29.51
N ARG A 2 9.08 1.73 29.60
CA ARG A 2 8.20 1.29 28.49
C ARG A 2 7.98 2.48 27.52
N LEU A 3 7.93 2.31 26.20
CA LEU A 3 6.78 1.78 25.45
C LEU A 3 7.22 1.35 24.02
N TYR A 4 7.46 0.06 23.81
CA TYR A 4 7.14 -0.56 22.51
C TYR A 4 5.75 -1.16 22.69
N THR A 5 4.71 -0.40 22.35
CA THR A 5 3.40 -1.02 22.16
C THR A 5 3.54 -1.89 20.92
N ALA A 6 3.34 -3.21 21.09
CA ALA A 6 3.34 -4.16 19.98
C ALA A 6 2.49 -3.59 18.84
N ILE A 7 3.08 -3.53 17.64
CA ILE A 7 2.34 -3.16 16.43
C ILE A 7 1.22 -4.20 16.31
N PRO A 8 -0.06 -3.78 16.31
CA PRO A 8 -1.15 -4.72 16.19
C PRO A 8 -1.00 -5.50 14.89
N SER A 9 -1.34 -6.79 14.91
CA SER A 9 -1.44 -7.61 13.70
C SER A 9 -2.34 -6.89 12.68
N CYS A 10 -2.06 -7.08 11.38
CA CYS A 10 -2.92 -6.58 10.30
C CYS A 10 -4.40 -6.93 10.54
N GLU A 11 -4.66 -8.13 11.07
CA GLU A 11 -5.99 -8.59 11.44
C GLU A 11 -6.66 -7.74 12.54
N GLN A 12 -5.89 -7.31 13.55
CA GLN A 12 -6.39 -6.45 14.63
C GLN A 12 -6.71 -5.04 14.13
N TRP A 13 -5.94 -4.51 13.17
CA TRP A 13 -6.24 -3.24 12.51
C TRP A 13 -7.52 -3.31 11.67
N LEU A 14 -7.72 -4.41 10.94
CA LEU A 14 -8.90 -4.62 10.10
C LEU A 14 -10.17 -4.80 10.95
N GLN A 15 -10.09 -5.54 12.06
CA GLN A 15 -11.19 -5.69 13.03
C GLN A 15 -11.55 -4.36 13.70
N ALA A 16 -10.56 -3.56 14.13
CA ALA A 16 -10.80 -2.23 14.70
C ALA A 16 -11.41 -1.23 13.70
N ALA A 17 -11.16 -1.44 12.39
CA ALA A 17 -11.75 -0.65 11.31
C ALA A 17 -13.16 -1.13 10.89
N GLY A 18 -13.73 -2.13 11.59
CA GLY A 18 -15.04 -2.70 11.28
C GLY A 18 -15.05 -3.59 10.03
N VAL A 19 -13.89 -4.03 9.56
CA VAL A 19 -13.76 -4.95 8.43
C VAL A 19 -13.81 -6.38 8.98
N PHE A 20 -14.98 -7.01 8.86
CA PHE A 20 -15.18 -8.41 9.24
C PHE A 20 -15.06 -9.29 8.00
N TYR A 21 -14.04 -10.15 7.95
CA TYR A 21 -14.02 -11.20 6.94
C TYR A 21 -15.05 -12.27 7.32
N PRO A 22 -15.77 -12.86 6.35
CA PRO A 22 -16.54 -14.06 6.64
C PRO A 22 -15.58 -15.09 7.21
N LYS A 23 -15.92 -15.64 8.39
CA LYS A 23 -15.15 -16.72 9.00
C LYS A 23 -15.11 -17.85 7.97
N THR A 24 -13.91 -18.20 7.49
CA THR A 24 -13.73 -19.34 6.59
C THR A 24 -14.26 -20.56 7.31
N THR A 25 -15.48 -20.97 6.97
CA THR A 25 -16.01 -22.26 7.35
C THR A 25 -15.20 -23.25 6.55
N VAL A 26 -14.29 -23.96 7.23
CA VAL A 26 -13.68 -25.16 6.67
C VAL A 26 -14.83 -26.13 6.49
N VAL A 27 -15.31 -26.25 5.25
CA VAL A 27 -16.17 -27.36 4.88
C VAL A 27 -15.25 -28.57 4.91
N GLU A 28 -15.50 -29.52 5.82
CA GLU A 28 -14.83 -30.81 5.81
C GLU A 28 -15.13 -31.47 4.45
N GLY A 29 -14.15 -31.45 3.56
CA GLY A 29 -14.23 -32.07 2.25
C GLY A 29 -14.04 -33.56 2.39
N ASP A 30 -14.98 -34.33 1.85
CA ASP A 30 -14.79 -35.76 1.59
C ASP A 30 -13.69 -35.93 0.53
N ASP A 31 -12.54 -36.47 0.92
CA ASP A 31 -11.37 -36.69 0.04
C ASP A 31 -11.64 -37.68 -1.11
N THR A 32 -12.85 -38.23 -1.21
CA THR A 32 -13.30 -39.10 -2.32
C THR A 32 -14.17 -38.39 -3.37
N ALA A 33 -14.42 -37.09 -3.22
CA ALA A 33 -15.25 -36.33 -4.15
C ALA A 33 -14.57 -36.14 -5.52
N ASP A 34 -15.30 -36.51 -6.58
CA ASP A 34 -14.96 -36.24 -7.98
C ASP A 34 -14.62 -34.76 -8.18
N VAL A 35 -13.40 -34.45 -8.62
CA VAL A 35 -12.87 -33.08 -8.76
C VAL A 35 -13.74 -32.22 -9.68
N ASP A 36 -14.46 -32.84 -10.62
CA ASP A 36 -15.41 -32.15 -11.51
C ASP A 36 -16.66 -31.65 -10.77
N SER A 37 -17.05 -32.29 -9.67
CA SER A 37 -18.17 -31.85 -8.83
C SER A 37 -17.84 -30.61 -7.99
N LEU A 38 -16.57 -30.33 -7.71
CA LEU A 38 -16.13 -29.18 -6.90
C LEU A 38 -16.35 -27.84 -7.61
N TYR A 39 -16.37 -27.86 -8.94
CA TYR A 39 -16.66 -26.70 -9.80
C TYR A 39 -18.10 -26.74 -10.36
N SER A 40 -18.97 -27.59 -9.81
CA SER A 40 -20.37 -27.62 -10.20
C SER A 40 -21.11 -26.41 -9.62
N GLY A 41 -21.11 -25.30 -10.37
CA GLY A 41 -21.76 -24.06 -9.96
C GLY A 41 -21.31 -22.85 -10.78
N TYR A 42 -21.93 -21.71 -10.50
CA TYR A 42 -21.47 -20.44 -11.08
C TYR A 42 -20.16 -20.00 -10.41
N CYS A 43 -19.08 -19.90 -11.19
CA CYS A 43 -17.75 -19.48 -10.73
C CYS A 43 -17.35 -18.09 -11.24
N GLY A 44 -18.33 -17.22 -11.56
CA GLY A 44 -18.10 -15.90 -12.10
C GLY A 44 -18.24 -14.76 -11.08
N PRO A 45 -18.09 -13.50 -11.52
CA PRO A 45 -18.30 -12.31 -10.68
C PRO A 45 -19.73 -12.24 -10.15
N SER A 46 -19.92 -11.73 -8.93
CA SER A 46 -21.28 -11.44 -8.43
C SER A 46 -21.99 -10.42 -9.30
N ASP A 47 -23.33 -10.40 -9.25
CA ASP A 47 -24.16 -9.44 -10.00
C ASP A 47 -23.74 -7.98 -9.70
N GLU A 48 -23.38 -7.68 -8.45
CA GLU A 48 -22.86 -6.36 -8.04
C GLU A 48 -21.57 -5.97 -8.77
N ILE A 49 -20.64 -6.92 -8.93
CA ILE A 49 -19.37 -6.70 -9.65
C ILE A 49 -19.63 -6.60 -11.15
N MET A 50 -20.60 -7.35 -11.67
CA MET A 50 -20.98 -7.29 -13.07
C MET A 50 -21.51 -5.90 -13.44
N GLU A 51 -22.31 -5.27 -12.59
CA GLU A 51 -22.82 -3.91 -12.81
C GLU A 51 -21.67 -2.88 -12.80
N CYS A 52 -20.77 -2.94 -11.82
CA CYS A 52 -19.59 -2.07 -11.75
C CYS A 52 -18.56 -2.33 -12.87
N GLY A 53 -18.54 -3.54 -13.43
CA GLY A 53 -17.54 -4.00 -14.40
C GLY A 53 -17.55 -3.23 -15.73
N LEU A 54 -18.64 -2.54 -16.05
CA LEU A 54 -18.76 -1.70 -17.26
C LEU A 54 -17.95 -0.41 -17.16
N ASN A 55 -17.63 0.04 -15.94
CA ASN A 55 -16.82 1.22 -15.68
C ASN A 55 -15.57 0.83 -14.88
N ILE A 56 -14.40 0.90 -15.53
CA ILE A 56 -13.13 0.53 -14.90
C ILE A 56 -12.83 1.30 -13.60
N LEU A 57 -13.31 2.54 -13.46
CA LEU A 57 -13.14 3.31 -12.24
C LEU A 57 -14.07 2.81 -11.13
N GLU A 58 -15.31 2.44 -11.45
CA GLU A 58 -16.23 1.85 -10.47
C GLU A 58 -15.73 0.49 -10.02
N LEU A 59 -15.28 -0.36 -10.94
CA LEU A 59 -14.64 -1.62 -10.60
C LEU A 59 -13.39 -1.42 -9.73
N PHE A 60 -12.57 -0.41 -10.03
CA PHE A 60 -11.41 -0.07 -9.22
C PHE A 60 -11.82 0.32 -7.78
N PHE A 61 -12.81 1.20 -7.62
CA PHE A 61 -13.29 1.63 -6.30
C PHE A 61 -14.14 0.58 -5.58
N PHE A 62 -14.69 -0.42 -6.29
CA PHE A 62 -15.33 -1.58 -5.69
C PHE A 62 -14.33 -2.36 -4.82
N PHE A 63 -13.13 -2.63 -5.35
CA PHE A 63 -12.06 -3.30 -4.60
C PHE A 63 -11.29 -2.35 -3.68
N LEU A 64 -10.98 -1.14 -4.15
CA LEU A 64 -10.16 -0.16 -3.44
C LEU A 64 -11.01 1.05 -3.05
N LYS A 65 -11.91 0.82 -2.09
CA LYS A 65 -12.88 1.81 -1.60
C LYS A 65 -12.24 3.14 -1.24
N THR A 66 -12.94 4.24 -1.47
CA THR A 66 -12.48 5.61 -1.17
C THR A 66 -12.05 5.79 0.30
N SER A 67 -12.73 5.12 1.23
CA SER A 67 -12.39 5.12 2.67
C SER A 67 -11.00 4.52 2.96
N LEU A 68 -10.57 3.52 2.19
CA LEU A 68 -9.23 2.93 2.31
C LEU A 68 -8.16 4.00 2.10
N TRP A 69 -8.27 4.78 1.03
CA TRP A 69 -7.30 5.82 0.69
C TRP A 69 -7.25 6.93 1.74
N GLN A 70 -8.40 7.29 2.31
CA GLN A 70 -8.47 8.24 3.42
C GLN A 70 -7.76 7.71 4.67
N GLN A 71 -7.97 6.43 5.00
CA GLN A 71 -7.32 5.78 6.13
C GLN A 71 -5.81 5.69 5.91
N VAL A 72 -5.35 5.25 4.73
CA VAL A 72 -3.93 5.17 4.39
C VAL A 72 -3.28 6.55 4.52
N ALA A 73 -3.86 7.60 3.92
CA ALA A 73 -3.33 8.96 4.04
C ALA A 73 -3.19 9.42 5.51
N SER A 74 -4.20 9.10 6.34
CA SER A 74 -4.17 9.41 7.77
C SER A 74 -3.06 8.64 8.50
N GLN A 75 -2.95 7.32 8.26
CA GLN A 75 -1.93 6.49 8.92
C GLN A 75 -0.52 6.81 8.44
N THR A 76 -0.33 7.11 7.15
CA THR A 76 0.97 7.56 6.61
C THR A 76 1.40 8.87 7.27
N HIS A 77 0.48 9.81 7.48
CA HIS A 77 0.80 11.04 8.19
C HIS A 77 1.13 10.79 9.67
N ARG A 78 0.39 9.91 10.34
CA ARG A 78 0.69 9.51 11.73
C ARG A 78 2.07 8.87 11.84
N TYR A 79 2.39 7.95 10.93
CA TYR A 79 3.71 7.32 10.85
C TYR A 79 4.81 8.34 10.59
N TRP A 80 4.58 9.31 9.70
CA TRP A 80 5.52 10.42 9.45
C TRP A 80 5.84 11.18 10.72
N GLN A 81 4.83 11.57 11.50
CA GLN A 81 5.03 12.27 12.77
C GLN A 81 5.81 11.43 13.79
N GLN A 82 5.52 10.13 13.88
CA GLN A 82 6.19 9.22 14.81
C GLN A 82 7.66 9.00 14.45
N THR A 83 7.99 8.94 13.16
CA THR A 83 9.35 8.63 12.68
C THR A 83 10.20 9.86 12.38
N LEU A 84 9.62 11.07 12.42
CA LEU A 84 10.28 12.31 12.04
C LEU A 84 11.62 12.53 12.76
N VAL A 85 11.67 12.26 14.07
CA VAL A 85 12.87 12.46 14.89
C VAL A 85 13.98 11.50 14.44
N GLU A 86 13.66 10.22 14.31
CA GLU A 86 14.62 9.18 13.89
C GLU A 86 15.12 9.44 12.46
N LEU A 87 14.23 9.85 11.55
CA LEU A 87 14.59 10.23 10.19
C LEU A 87 15.51 11.45 10.16
N ALA A 88 15.27 12.43 11.03
CA ALA A 88 16.15 13.60 11.14
C ALA A 88 17.54 13.21 11.64
N ASP A 89 17.63 12.28 12.60
CA ASP A 89 18.90 11.79 13.12
C ASP A 89 19.69 11.02 12.05
N LYS A 90 19.03 10.10 11.32
CA LYS A 90 19.64 9.39 10.19
C LYS A 90 20.11 10.35 9.09
N ALA A 91 19.28 11.33 8.73
CA ALA A 91 19.62 12.31 7.72
C ALA A 91 20.76 13.25 8.14
N TYR A 92 20.85 13.59 9.44
CA TYR A 92 21.95 14.37 10.00
C TYR A 92 23.25 13.56 9.99
N ALA A 93 23.22 12.31 10.44
CA ALA A 93 24.38 11.42 10.44
C ALA A 93 24.91 11.16 9.02
N ALA A 94 24.02 10.91 8.04
CA ALA A 94 24.41 10.73 6.65
C ALA A 94 25.05 11.99 6.02
N GLN A 95 24.58 13.18 6.39
CA GLN A 95 25.12 14.46 5.89
C GLN A 95 26.47 14.82 6.50
N ASN A 96 26.70 14.50 7.77
CA ASN A 96 27.91 14.92 8.49
C ASN A 96 28.96 13.79 8.64
N GLY A 97 28.57 12.53 8.46
CA GLY A 97 29.47 11.37 8.47
C GLY A 97 30.10 11.05 7.11
N ALA A 98 29.69 11.74 6.04
CA ALA A 98 30.34 11.67 4.73
C ALA A 98 31.62 12.54 4.72
N GLU A 99 32.63 12.10 5.47
CA GLU A 99 33.98 12.66 5.44
C GLU A 99 34.60 12.39 4.06
N GLY A 100 34.65 13.39 3.17
CA GLY A 100 35.38 13.25 1.91
C GLY A 100 34.83 14.01 0.70
N ASN A 101 33.61 14.54 0.73
CA ASN A 101 33.07 15.30 -0.41
C ASN A 101 32.53 16.67 0.03
N HIS A 102 33.46 17.56 0.41
CA HIS A 102 33.19 18.87 1.00
C HIS A 102 32.72 19.94 0.00
N ALA A 103 31.69 19.65 -0.78
CA ALA A 103 31.00 20.68 -1.56
C ALA A 103 29.91 21.42 -0.74
N ARG A 104 29.51 20.86 0.41
CA ARG A 104 28.38 21.39 1.21
C ARG A 104 28.75 21.58 2.68
N PRO A 105 28.47 22.74 3.29
CA PRO A 105 28.75 22.97 4.70
C PRO A 105 27.89 22.05 5.59
N PRO A 106 28.44 21.59 6.73
CA PRO A 106 27.71 20.82 7.73
C PRO A 106 26.40 21.49 8.12
N ARG A 107 25.30 20.73 8.16
CA ARG A 107 23.97 21.27 8.49
C ARG A 107 23.61 20.89 9.92
N SER A 108 23.12 21.86 10.70
CA SER A 108 22.66 21.59 12.05
C SER A 108 21.42 20.68 12.05
N ARG A 109 21.28 19.88 13.09
CA ARG A 109 20.17 18.94 13.26
C ARG A 109 18.82 19.64 13.22
N GLU A 110 18.71 20.81 13.83
CA GLU A 110 17.49 21.61 13.88
C GLU A 110 17.05 22.03 12.48
N LYS A 111 18.00 22.36 11.60
CA LYS A 111 17.71 22.71 10.20
C LYS A 111 17.23 21.50 9.39
N VAL A 112 17.65 20.28 9.74
CA VAL A 112 17.16 19.04 9.13
C VAL A 112 15.74 18.75 9.60
N VAL A 113 15.50 18.79 10.91
CA VAL A 113 14.16 18.64 11.52
C VAL A 113 13.18 19.65 10.94
N ALA A 114 13.55 20.93 10.90
CA ALA A 114 12.71 22.01 10.38
C ALA A 114 12.41 21.88 8.88
N LYS A 115 13.25 21.16 8.12
CA LYS A 115 12.98 20.87 6.71
C LYS A 115 11.98 19.72 6.59
N LEU A 116 12.16 18.67 7.37
CA LEU A 116 11.28 17.49 7.36
C LEU A 116 9.88 17.83 7.90
N SER A 117 9.79 18.68 8.92
CA SER A 117 8.50 19.11 9.48
C SER A 117 7.65 19.95 8.51
N LYS A 118 8.27 20.56 7.48
CA LYS A 118 7.56 21.31 6.44
C LYS A 118 6.91 20.44 5.37
N LEU A 119 7.19 19.14 5.35
CA LEU A 119 6.54 18.25 4.38
C LEU A 119 5.04 18.21 4.65
N GLN A 120 4.26 18.49 3.62
CA GLN A 120 2.80 18.52 3.71
C GLN A 120 2.24 17.11 3.93
N LYS A 121 1.07 17.06 4.55
CA LYS A 121 0.30 15.82 4.69
C LYS A 121 -0.11 15.34 3.30
N ILE A 122 0.24 14.10 2.99
CA ILE A 122 -0.20 13.42 1.76
C ILE A 122 -1.72 13.30 1.78
N GLN A 123 -2.36 13.73 0.70
CA GLN A 123 -3.79 13.64 0.50
C GLN A 123 -4.18 12.31 -0.17
N PRO A 124 -5.42 11.83 0.02
CA PRO A 124 -5.87 10.55 -0.55
C PRO A 124 -5.75 10.48 -2.09
N HIS A 125 -5.97 11.59 -2.79
CA HIS A 125 -5.88 11.62 -4.25
C HIS A 125 -4.43 11.56 -4.76
N GLU A 126 -3.45 12.02 -3.97
CA GLU A 126 -2.02 11.90 -4.30
C GLU A 126 -1.55 10.44 -4.22
N LEU A 127 -2.11 9.68 -3.25
CA LEU A 127 -1.92 8.23 -3.18
C LEU A 127 -2.52 7.54 -4.41
N LEU A 128 -3.75 7.92 -4.78
CA LEU A 128 -4.43 7.36 -5.95
C LEU A 128 -3.65 7.62 -7.24
N GLN A 129 -3.12 8.83 -7.43
CA GLN A 129 -2.25 9.17 -8.57
C GLN A 129 -0.97 8.33 -8.57
N SER A 130 -0.34 8.16 -7.41
CA SER A 130 0.87 7.34 -7.26
C SER A 130 0.59 5.87 -7.61
N THR A 131 -0.54 5.32 -7.17
CA THR A 131 -0.98 3.97 -7.54
C THR A 131 -1.27 3.86 -9.03
N GLY A 132 -1.95 4.83 -9.63
CA GLY A 132 -2.19 4.88 -11.08
C GLY A 132 -0.89 4.87 -11.87
N LEU A 133 0.13 5.60 -11.41
CA LEU A 133 1.46 5.61 -12.03
C LEU A 133 2.16 4.25 -11.92
N LEU A 134 2.05 3.56 -10.77
CA LEU A 134 2.57 2.20 -10.60
C LEU A 134 1.91 1.23 -11.57
N VAL A 135 0.58 1.27 -11.70
CA VAL A 135 -0.18 0.44 -12.65
C VAL A 135 0.24 0.73 -14.08
N ALA A 136 0.32 2.01 -14.46
CA ALA A 136 0.78 2.41 -15.79
C ALA A 136 2.20 1.90 -16.09
N ARG A 137 3.11 1.96 -15.11
CA ARG A 137 4.46 1.44 -15.25
C ARG A 137 4.48 -0.07 -15.42
N MET A 138 3.69 -0.81 -14.64
CA MET A 138 3.57 -2.27 -14.78
C MET A 138 3.09 -2.65 -16.18
N ILE A 139 2.05 -1.98 -16.68
CA ILE A 139 1.53 -2.20 -18.04
C ILE A 139 2.58 -1.87 -19.11
N ALA A 140 3.29 -0.75 -18.95
CA ALA A 140 4.34 -0.34 -19.89
C ALA A 140 5.48 -1.37 -19.94
N THR A 141 5.95 -1.87 -18.78
CA THR A 141 6.98 -2.90 -18.72
C THR A 141 6.54 -4.22 -19.36
N LEU A 142 5.28 -4.63 -19.16
CA LEU A 142 4.72 -5.81 -19.82
C LEU A 142 4.74 -5.65 -21.33
N LYS A 143 4.36 -4.49 -21.86
CA LYS A 143 4.40 -4.22 -23.32
C LYS A 143 5.81 -4.43 -23.89
N THR A 144 6.86 -3.96 -23.21
CA THR A 144 8.24 -4.12 -23.67
C THR A 144 8.66 -5.58 -23.72
N VAL A 145 8.31 -6.38 -22.70
CA VAL A 145 8.62 -7.82 -22.65
C VAL A 145 7.88 -8.60 -23.74
N PHE A 146 6.60 -8.30 -23.96
CA PHE A 146 5.81 -8.95 -25.02
C PHE A 146 6.33 -8.61 -26.43
N GLN A 147 6.83 -7.40 -26.67
CA GLN A 147 7.40 -7.04 -27.98
C GLN A 147 8.75 -7.71 -28.24
N LEU A 148 9.59 -7.90 -27.22
CA LEU A 148 10.86 -8.64 -27.36
C LEU A 148 10.63 -10.12 -27.71
N ASN A 149 9.59 -10.75 -27.14
CA ASN A 149 9.25 -12.15 -27.43
C ASN A 149 8.55 -12.37 -28.78
N LYS A 150 8.11 -11.30 -29.47
CA LYS A 150 7.45 -11.40 -30.77
C LYS A 150 8.40 -11.21 -31.95
N GLY A 151 9.67 -10.89 -31.68
CA GLY A 151 10.73 -10.64 -32.67
C GLY A 151 11.83 -11.70 -32.72
N SER A 152 11.64 -12.87 -32.10
CA SER A 152 12.52 -14.05 -32.21
C SER A 152 11.76 -15.21 -32.85
#